data_AF-A0A417LN31-F1
#
_entry.id   AF-A0A417LN31-F1
#
_cell.length_a   1.000
_cell.length_b   1.000
_cell.length_c   1.000
_cell.angle_alpha   90.00
_cell.angle_beta   90.00
_cell.angle_gamma   90.00
#
_symmetry.space_group_name_H-M   'P 1'
#
loop_
_entity.id
_entity.type
_entity.pdbx_description
1 polymer ?
#
loop_
_entity_poly.entity_id
_entity_poly.type
_entity_poly.pdbx_seq_one_letter_code
_entity_poly.pdbx_strand_id
1 'polypeptide(L)'
;MFCMTSCLNDDQVKDKIENIKMYVSSETGEYFPVYDLDIRKEGMKVREEKDKDWDVIPFSKIDGFEYERGYEYVLEVKKTILANPPMDGSNLKYELIKVVSKDKPTH
;
A
#
# COMPACT_ATOMS: atom_id res chain seq x y z
N MET A 1 14.69 -23.86 -35.59
CA MET A 1 15.28 -22.77 -34.80
C MET A 1 14.91 -21.46 -35.48
N PHE A 2 13.83 -20.84 -35.02
CA PHE A 2 13.35 -19.55 -35.52
C PHE A 2 13.52 -18.55 -34.38
N CYS A 3 14.60 -17.76 -34.42
CA CYS A 3 14.76 -16.59 -33.57
C CYS A 3 13.87 -15.48 -34.13
N MET A 4 12.66 -15.35 -33.60
CA MET A 4 11.83 -14.17 -33.84
C MET A 4 12.20 -13.16 -32.75
N THR A 5 13.02 -12.21 -33.16
CA THR A 5 13.38 -10.95 -32.51
C THR A 5 12.37 -10.45 -31.48
N SER A 6 12.70 -10.58 -30.20
CA SER A 6 12.02 -9.87 -29.12
C SER A 6 12.59 -8.46 -28.96
N CYS A 7 11.69 -7.53 -28.67
CA CYS A 7 11.92 -6.22 -28.06
C CYS A 7 12.27 -5.06 -29.00
N LEU A 8 11.24 -4.55 -29.69
CA LEU A 8 11.13 -3.11 -29.96
C LEU A 8 9.78 -2.65 -29.40
N ASN A 9 9.83 -2.09 -28.19
CA ASN A 9 9.12 -0.88 -27.80
C ASN A 9 9.77 -0.41 -26.49
N ASP A 10 10.78 0.45 -26.65
CA ASP A 10 11.32 1.30 -25.58
C ASP A 10 10.32 2.43 -25.31
N ASP A 11 9.08 2.06 -24.95
CA ASP A 11 8.22 2.98 -24.23
C ASP A 11 8.69 2.88 -22.79
N GLN A 12 9.50 3.84 -22.36
CA GLN A 12 9.93 3.96 -20.97
C GLN A 12 8.69 4.21 -20.12
N VAL A 13 7.99 3.13 -19.74
CA VAL A 13 6.95 3.19 -18.74
C VAL A 13 7.68 3.57 -17.45
N LYS A 14 7.47 4.81 -17.00
CA LYS A 14 8.12 5.35 -15.80
C LYS A 14 7.21 5.14 -14.60
N ASP A 15 7.82 4.88 -13.45
CA ASP A 15 7.10 4.81 -12.20
C ASP A 15 6.33 6.12 -11.95
N LYS A 16 5.05 5.99 -11.59
CA LYS A 16 4.25 7.15 -11.20
C LYS A 16 4.38 7.34 -9.69
N ILE A 17 4.92 8.48 -9.30
CA ILE A 17 5.11 8.86 -7.91
C ILE A 17 4.12 9.98 -7.58
N GLU A 18 3.36 9.79 -6.52
CA GLU A 18 2.41 10.79 -6.01
C GLU A 18 2.45 10.83 -4.48
N ASN A 19 2.46 12.04 -3.92
CA ASN A 19 2.28 12.23 -2.49
C ASN A 19 0.78 12.27 -2.22
N ILE A 20 0.31 11.36 -1.37
CA ILE A 20 -1.11 11.26 -1.03
C ILE A 20 -1.30 11.35 0.47
N LYS A 21 -2.51 11.74 0.86
CA LYS A 21 -2.97 11.61 2.24
C LYS A 21 -3.58 10.22 2.39
N MET A 22 -3.14 9.47 3.40
CA MET A 22 -3.67 8.17 3.73
C MET A 22 -4.25 8.21 5.14
N TYR A 23 -5.43 7.66 5.32
CA TYR A 23 -6.09 7.53 6.62
C TYR A 23 -5.91 6.11 7.12
N VAL A 24 -5.59 5.94 8.39
CA VAL A 24 -5.42 4.64 9.05
C VAL A 24 -6.37 4.58 10.24
N SER A 25 -7.12 3.49 10.37
CA SER A 25 -8.10 3.31 11.45
C SER A 25 -7.43 2.83 12.75
N SER A 26 -8.05 3.15 13.89
CA SER A 26 -7.74 2.58 15.20
C SER A 26 -8.00 1.08 15.30
N GLU A 27 -8.78 0.53 14.38
CA GLU A 27 -9.09 -0.89 14.30
C GLU A 27 -8.25 -1.63 13.26
N THR A 28 -8.08 -2.92 13.50
CA THR A 28 -7.48 -3.87 12.56
C THR A 28 -8.56 -4.57 11.74
N GLY A 29 -8.16 -5.13 10.60
CA GLY A 29 -9.00 -6.00 9.77
C GLY A 29 -8.29 -7.28 9.39
N GLU A 30 -8.98 -8.16 8.68
CA GLU A 30 -8.41 -9.39 8.13
C GLU A 30 -8.13 -9.24 6.62
N TYR A 31 -7.01 -9.77 6.15
CA TYR A 31 -6.68 -9.87 4.74
C TYR A 31 -6.11 -11.26 4.41
N PHE A 32 -6.18 -11.63 3.13
CA PHE A 32 -5.60 -12.86 2.60
C PHE A 32 -4.27 -12.54 1.90
N PRO A 33 -3.12 -13.09 2.33
CA PRO A 33 -1.86 -12.84 1.67
C PRO A 33 -1.81 -13.52 0.30
N VAL A 34 -1.12 -12.87 -0.65
CA VAL A 34 -1.05 -13.32 -2.05
C VAL A 34 -0.44 -14.72 -2.20
N TYR A 35 0.44 -15.13 -1.29
CA TYR A 35 1.10 -16.45 -1.34
C TYR A 35 0.27 -17.60 -0.77
N ASP A 36 -0.77 -17.32 0.02
CA ASP A 36 -1.62 -18.34 0.63
C ASP A 36 -3.00 -17.78 0.97
N LEU A 37 -3.98 -18.08 0.12
CA LEU A 37 -5.35 -17.57 0.23
C LEU A 37 -6.18 -18.29 1.30
N ASP A 38 -5.68 -19.37 1.89
CA ASP A 38 -6.38 -20.09 2.97
C ASP A 38 -6.00 -19.55 4.36
N ILE A 39 -4.99 -18.68 4.44
CA ILE A 39 -4.55 -18.04 5.67
C ILE A 39 -5.17 -16.66 5.81
N ARG A 40 -5.85 -16.42 6.93
CA ARG A 40 -6.24 -15.06 7.34
C ARG A 40 -5.13 -14.43 8.16
N LYS A 41 -4.74 -13.22 7.78
CA LYS A 41 -3.80 -12.41 8.55
C LYS A 41 -4.45 -11.10 8.97
N GLU A 42 -4.06 -10.63 10.14
CA GLU A 42 -4.47 -9.34 10.64
C GLU A 42 -3.62 -8.23 10.02
N GLY A 43 -4.26 -7.12 9.66
CA GLY A 43 -3.63 -5.94 9.09
C GLY A 43 -4.27 -4.64 9.55
N MET A 44 -3.65 -3.53 9.16
CA MET A 44 -4.21 -2.19 9.41
C MET A 44 -5.24 -1.87 8.33
N LYS A 45 -6.34 -1.21 8.71
CA LYS A 45 -7.31 -0.65 7.77
C LYS A 45 -6.80 0.71 7.28
N VAL A 46 -6.68 0.87 5.97
CA VAL A 46 -6.25 2.11 5.32
C VAL A 46 -7.23 2.57 4.25
N ARG A 47 -7.24 3.87 3.94
CA ARG A 47 -7.92 4.41 2.75
C ARG A 47 -7.22 5.67 2.27
N GLU A 48 -7.21 5.89 0.95
CA GLU A 48 -6.60 7.07 0.32
C GLU A 48 -7.57 8.27 0.28
N GLU A 49 -8.88 8.02 0.37
CA GLU A 49 -9.93 9.04 0.29
C GLU A 49 -11.03 8.74 1.31
N LYS A 50 -11.73 9.78 1.79
CA LYS A 50 -12.78 9.62 2.82
C LYS A 50 -14.00 8.84 2.33
N ASP A 51 -14.25 8.86 1.03
CA ASP A 51 -15.39 8.20 0.39
C ASP A 51 -15.05 6.82 -0.19
N LYS A 52 -13.81 6.35 0.02
CA LYS A 52 -13.40 4.98 -0.33
C LYS A 52 -13.60 4.03 0.85
N ASP A 53 -13.91 2.79 0.50
CA ASP A 53 -13.89 1.67 1.42
C ASP A 53 -12.50 1.49 2.05
N TRP A 54 -12.49 0.87 3.23
CA TRP A 54 -11.25 0.54 3.92
C TRP A 54 -10.61 -0.70 3.31
N ASP A 55 -9.38 -0.56 2.85
CA ASP A 55 -8.53 -1.69 2.49
C ASP A 55 -7.77 -2.20 3.71
N VAL A 56 -7.56 -3.51 3.81
CA VAL A 56 -6.73 -4.10 4.86
C VAL A 56 -5.38 -4.45 4.27
N ILE A 57 -4.32 -3.86 4.81
CA ILE A 57 -2.94 -4.11 4.38
C ILE A 57 -2.08 -4.64 5.53
N PRO A 58 -0.99 -5.39 5.24
CA PRO A 58 -0.05 -5.82 6.28
C PRO A 58 0.50 -4.64 7.09
N PHE A 59 0.78 -4.85 8.38
CA PHE A 59 1.35 -3.79 9.23
C PHE A 59 2.67 -3.21 8.74
N SER A 60 3.42 -3.97 7.94
CA SER A 60 4.70 -3.57 7.35
C SER A 60 4.59 -3.02 5.92
N LYS A 61 3.38 -2.75 5.40
CA LYS A 61 3.18 -2.35 4.00
C LYS A 61 3.59 -0.90 3.71
N ILE A 62 3.61 -0.05 4.74
CA ILE A 62 4.05 1.35 4.64
C ILE A 62 5.45 1.43 5.26
N ASP A 63 6.45 1.68 4.43
CA ASP A 63 7.83 1.78 4.90
C ASP A 63 8.01 3.00 5.82
N GLY A 64 8.75 2.82 6.92
CA GLY A 64 8.94 3.86 7.94
C GLY A 64 7.73 4.15 8.84
N PHE A 65 6.61 3.42 8.72
CA PHE A 65 5.45 3.57 9.60
C PHE A 65 5.27 2.35 10.52
N GLU A 66 5.11 2.60 11.80
CA GLU A 66 4.75 1.59 12.79
C GLU A 66 3.32 1.83 13.27
N TYR A 67 2.45 0.86 13.05
CA TYR A 67 1.06 0.94 13.44
C TYR A 67 0.87 0.58 14.91
N GLU A 68 0.23 1.47 15.68
CA GLU A 68 -0.24 1.16 17.04
C GLU A 68 -1.76 1.03 17.06
N ARG A 69 -2.25 -0.10 17.59
CA ARG A 69 -3.69 -0.37 17.76
C ARG A 69 -4.35 0.67 18.65
N GLY A 70 -5.58 1.01 18.32
CA GLY A 70 -6.36 1.98 19.09
C GLY A 70 -6.05 3.45 18.75
N TYR A 71 -5.23 3.72 17.74
CA TYR A 71 -4.97 5.07 17.23
C TYR A 71 -5.42 5.21 15.78
N GLU A 72 -6.06 6.34 15.48
CA GLU A 72 -6.32 6.78 14.13
C GLU A 72 -5.18 7.67 13.66
N TYR A 73 -4.81 7.53 12.38
CA TYR A 73 -3.74 8.32 11.80
C TYR A 73 -4.21 9.00 10.52
N VAL A 74 -3.68 10.20 10.32
CA VAL A 74 -3.60 10.82 9.00
C VAL A 74 -2.13 10.85 8.64
N LEU A 75 -1.75 10.16 7.57
CA LEU A 75 -0.39 10.07 7.07
C LEU A 75 -0.26 10.84 5.76
N GLU A 76 0.89 11.45 5.54
CA GLU A 76 1.34 11.82 4.21
C GLU A 76 2.32 10.75 3.75
N VAL A 77 2.00 10.06 2.65
CA VAL A 77 2.79 8.94 2.14
C VAL A 77 3.16 9.19 0.69
N LYS A 78 4.36 8.77 0.30
CA LYS A 78 4.79 8.70 -1.09
C LYS A 78 4.30 7.37 -1.65
N LYS A 79 3.33 7.44 -2.56
CA LYS A 79 2.83 6.29 -3.31
C LYS A 79 3.61 6.19 -4.61
N THR A 80 4.26 5.05 -4.81
CA THR A 80 4.95 4.72 -6.05
C THR A 80 4.21 3.57 -6.72
N ILE A 81 3.66 3.84 -7.91
CA ILE A 81 3.07 2.85 -8.81
C ILE A 81 4.17 2.46 -9.78
N LEU A 82 4.66 1.21 -9.69
CA LEU A 82 5.73 0.77 -10.57
C LEU A 82 5.19 0.61 -11.99
N ALA A 83 6.03 0.92 -12.96
CA ALA A 83 5.70 0.74 -14.36
C ALA A 83 5.85 -0.73 -14.80
N ASN A 84 6.84 -1.39 -14.22
CA ASN A 84 7.19 -2.78 -14.49
C ASN A 84 7.23 -3.54 -13.16
N PRO A 85 6.07 -3.97 -12.62
CA PRO A 85 6.03 -4.73 -11.39
C PRO A 85 6.78 -6.06 -11.56
N PRO A 86 7.45 -6.56 -10.50
CA PRO A 86 7.96 -7.93 -10.51
C PRO A 86 6.79 -8.91 -10.68
N MET A 87 7.06 -10.05 -11.33
CA MET A 87 6.05 -11.06 -11.72
C MET A 87 5.13 -11.50 -10.57
N ASP A 88 5.63 -11.46 -9.33
CA ASP A 88 4.94 -11.93 -8.12
C ASP A 88 4.71 -10.83 -7.06
N GLY A 89 4.85 -9.55 -7.42
CA GLY A 89 4.77 -8.45 -6.46
C GLY A 89 3.66 -7.44 -6.73
N SER A 90 3.21 -6.80 -5.65
CA SER A 90 2.30 -5.65 -5.74
C SER A 90 2.99 -4.51 -6.49
N ASN A 91 2.26 -3.90 -7.41
CA ASN A 91 2.73 -2.73 -8.15
C ASN A 91 2.80 -1.44 -7.30
N LEU A 92 2.40 -1.52 -6.02
CA LEU A 92 2.26 -0.37 -5.13
C LEU A 92 3.28 -0.43 -3.99
N LYS A 93 4.04 0.64 -3.85
CA LYS A 93 4.90 0.91 -2.69
C LYS A 93 4.43 2.18 -1.98
N TYR A 94 4.40 2.13 -0.66
CA TYR A 94 4.08 3.25 0.20
C TYR A 94 5.27 3.52 1.12
N GLU A 95 5.74 4.77 1.13
CA GLU A 95 6.81 5.22 2.02
C GLU A 95 6.24 6.37 2.88
N LEU A 96 6.42 6.32 4.20
CA LEU A 96 5.98 7.38 5.10
C LEU A 96 6.81 8.63 4.84
N ILE A 97 6.14 9.75 4.54
CA ILE A 97 6.77 11.07 4.51
C ILE A 97 6.66 11.70 5.89
N LYS A 98 5.43 11.76 6.44
CA LYS A 98 5.18 12.26 7.79
C LYS A 98 3.85 11.78 8.35
N VAL A 99 3.76 11.74 9.67
CA VAL A 99 2.50 11.62 10.40
C VAL A 99 1.88 13.01 10.54
N VAL A 100 0.71 13.21 9.94
CA VAL A 100 -0.03 14.49 9.98
C VAL A 100 -0.85 14.60 11.27
N SER A 101 -1.51 13.52 11.68
CA SER A 101 -2.16 13.41 12.98
C SER A 101 -2.11 11.98 13.51
N LYS A 102 -2.16 11.87 14.84
CA LYS A 102 -2.29 10.62 15.58
C LYS A 102 -3.25 10.89 16.73
N ASP A 103 -4.43 10.31 16.67
CA ASP A 103 -5.51 10.59 17.59
C ASP A 103 -6.00 9.27 18.21
N LYS A 104 -6.32 9.29 19.49
CA LYS A 104 -6.95 8.15 20.15
C LYS A 104 -8.45 8.41 20.20
N PRO A 105 -9.28 7.67 19.44
CA PRO A 105 -10.71 7.89 19.47
C PRO A 105 -11.24 7.53 20.86
N THR A 106 -11.75 8.53 21.57
CA THR A 106 -12.58 8.34 22.77
C THR A 106 -13.96 7.89 22.31
N HIS A 107 -14.17 6.59 22.26
CA HIS A 107 -15.51 5.98 22.15
C HIS A 107 -16.20 5.94 23.51
#